data_AF-A0A170SLR5-F1
#
_entry.id   AF-A0A170SLR5-F1
#
_cell.length_a   1.000
_cell.length_b   1.000
_cell.length_c   1.000
_cell.angle_alpha   90.00
_cell.angle_beta   90.00
_cell.angle_gamma   90.00
#
_symmetry.space_group_name_H-M   'P 1'
#
loop_
_entity.id
_entity.type
_entity.pdbx_description
1 polymer ?
#
loop_
_entity_poly.entity_id
_entity_poly.type
_entity_poly.pdbx_seq_one_letter_code
_entity_poly.pdbx_strand_id
1 'polypeptide(L)' 'GLTREKAYEIIQSRALQVWDNNSNFLDELKNDPQVAKYIDNKELESLFNFNYYTKHIDKIFEKVFNE' A
#
# COMPACT_ATOMS: atom_id res chain seq x y z
N GLY A 1 13.34 13.21 -0.02
CA GLY A 1 12.64 11.91 -0.12
C GLY A 1 13.42 10.85 0.63
N LEU A 2 12.75 9.74 0.96
CA LEU A 2 13.35 8.59 1.66
C LEU A 2 14.12 7.70 0.68
N THR A 3 15.21 7.06 1.10
CA THR A 3 15.85 6.04 0.27
C THR A 3 14.93 4.83 0.15
N ARG A 4 15.07 4.07 -0.96
CA ARG A 4 14.30 2.84 -1.17
C ARG A 4 14.46 1.89 0.01
N GLU A 5 15.70 1.60 0.40
CA GLU A 5 16.03 0.72 1.53
C GLU A 5 15.33 1.16 2.82
N LYS A 6 15.40 2.46 3.13
CA LYS A 6 14.77 2.96 4.36
C LYS A 6 13.25 2.89 4.31
N ALA A 7 12.63 3.09 3.14
CA ALA A 7 11.20 2.87 2.95
C ALA A 7 10.82 1.41 3.18
N TYR A 8 11.61 0.48 2.64
CA TYR A 8 11.38 -0.96 2.84
C TYR A 8 11.48 -1.36 4.31
N GLU A 9 12.49 -0.89 5.05
CA GLU A 9 12.63 -1.20 6.48
C GLU A 9 11.39 -0.79 7.29
N ILE A 10 10.91 0.44 7.10
CA ILE A 10 9.76 0.98 7.84
C ILE A 10 8.51 0.13 7.54
N ILE A 11 8.23 -0.09 6.26
CA ILE A 11 7.03 -0.81 5.81
C ILE A 11 7.08 -2.28 6.21
N GLN A 12 8.24 -2.93 6.08
CA GLN A 12 8.41 -4.35 6.43
C GLN A 12 8.21 -4.60 7.91
N SER A 13 8.72 -3.71 8.78
CA SER A 13 8.50 -3.84 10.23
C SER A 13 7.02 -3.82 10.59
N ARG A 14 6.21 -2.98 9.92
CA ARG A 14 4.75 -2.93 10.14
C ARG A 14 4.02 -4.13 9.56
N ALA A 15 4.44 -4.59 8.38
CA ALA A 15 3.88 -5.79 7.78
C ALA A 15 4.07 -7.03 8.68
N LEU A 16 5.23 -7.18 9.32
CA LEU A 16 5.47 -8.27 10.28
C LEU A 16 4.58 -8.14 11.53
N GLN A 17 4.45 -6.94 12.09
CA GLN A 17 3.58 -6.70 13.24
C GLN A 17 2.11 -7.02 12.94
N VAL A 18 1.63 -6.66 11.74
CA VAL A 18 0.29 -7.00 11.26
C VAL A 18 0.10 -8.51 11.19
N TRP A 19 1.10 -9.21 10.65
CA TRP A 19 1.05 -10.65 10.50
C TRP A 19 0.94 -11.36 11.86
N ASP A 20 1.76 -10.96 12.83
CA ASP A 20 1.80 -11.59 14.16
C ASP A 20 0.52 -11.31 14.98
N ASN A 21 -0.06 -10.12 14.82
CA ASN A 21 -1.20 -9.67 15.61
C ASN A 21 -2.55 -9.80 14.89
N ASN A 22 -2.56 -10.26 13.63
CA ASN A 22 -3.73 -10.29 12.75
C ASN A 22 -4.48 -8.94 12.73
N SER A 23 -3.73 -7.83 12.71
CA SER A 23 -4.27 -6.47 12.74
C SER A 23 -4.49 -5.89 11.34
N ASN A 24 -5.09 -4.70 11.24
CA ASN A 24 -5.29 -4.02 9.96
C ASN A 24 -4.04 -3.22 9.58
N PHE A 25 -3.47 -3.50 8.40
CA PHE A 25 -2.23 -2.86 7.95
C PHE A 25 -2.35 -1.35 7.74
N LEU A 26 -3.46 -0.87 7.18
CA LEU A 26 -3.67 0.57 6.99
C LEU A 26 -3.72 1.30 8.33
N ASP A 27 -4.37 0.72 9.32
CA ASP A 27 -4.45 1.31 10.66
C ASP A 27 -3.07 1.33 11.36
N GLU A 28 -2.27 0.27 11.22
CA GLU A 28 -0.90 0.26 11.74
C GLU A 28 -0.02 1.33 11.08
N LEU A 29 -0.15 1.56 9.77
CA LEU A 29 0.60 2.59 9.07
C LEU A 29 0.16 4.01 9.45
N LYS A 30 -1.15 4.25 9.60
CA LYS A 30 -1.68 5.55 10.05
C LYS A 30 -1.19 5.94 11.44
N ASN A 31 -1.02 4.94 12.31
CA ASN A 31 -0.55 5.14 13.67
C ASN A 31 0.98 5.22 13.78
N ASP A 32 1.74 4.96 12.71
CA ASP A 32 3.20 5.02 12.73
C ASP A 32 3.73 6.45 12.52
N PRO A 33 4.38 7.06 13.52
CA PRO A 33 4.97 8.39 13.39
C PRO A 33 6.07 8.48 12.32
N GLN A 34 6.69 7.36 11.93
CA GLN A 34 7.66 7.35 10.83
C GLN A 34 6.97 7.48 9.47
N VAL A 35 5.79 6.88 9.29
CA VAL A 35 5.00 6.96 8.06
C VAL A 35 4.32 8.33 7.95
N ALA A 36 3.70 8.80 9.04
CA ALA A 36 2.98 10.09 9.10
C ALA A 36 3.87 11.32 8.81
N LYS A 37 5.20 11.18 8.88
CA LYS A 37 6.16 12.23 8.48
C LYS A 37 6.24 12.44 6.98
N TYR A 38 5.86 11.46 6.18
CA TYR A 38 6.08 11.45 4.73
C TYR A 38 4.80 11.42 3.91
N ILE A 39 3.71 10.88 4.45
CA ILE A 39 2.42 10.74 3.78
C ILE A 39 1.31 11.05 4.77
N ASP A 40 0.32 11.83 4.34
CA ASP A 40 -0.86 12.08 5.16
C ASP A 40 -1.86 10.92 5.09
N ASN A 41 -2.82 10.90 6.02
CA ASN A 41 -3.76 9.78 6.11
C ASN A 41 -4.66 9.65 4.87
N LYS A 42 -5.04 10.74 4.21
CA LYS A 42 -5.91 10.68 3.01
C LYS A 42 -5.15 10.14 1.82
N GLU A 43 -3.91 10.60 1.64
CA GLU A 43 -3.02 10.09 0.61
C GLU A 43 -2.71 8.60 0.85
N LEU A 44 -2.41 8.23 2.10
CA LEU A 44 -2.17 6.84 2.49
C LEU A 44 -3.39 5.95 2.22
N GLU A 45 -4.60 6.38 2.60
CA GLU A 45 -5.84 5.65 2.31
C GLU A 45 -6.04 5.43 0.81
N SER A 46 -5.70 6.42 -0.02
CA SER A 46 -5.84 6.31 -1.48
C SER A 46 -4.95 5.21 -2.07
N LEU A 47 -3.79 4.92 -1.46
CA LEU A 47 -2.89 3.83 -1.87
C LEU A 47 -3.49 2.44 -1.63
N PHE A 48 -4.51 2.32 -0.78
CA PHE A 48 -5.20 1.06 -0.49
C PHE A 48 -6.42 0.85 -1.41
N ASN A 49 -6.60 1.67 -2.44
CA ASN A 49 -7.68 1.53 -3.41
C ASN A 49 -7.32 0.50 -4.50
N PHE A 50 -7.95 -0.68 -4.45
CA PHE A 50 -7.76 -1.74 -5.44
C PHE A 50 -8.05 -1.30 -6.88
N ASN A 51 -9.02 -0.41 -7.11
CA ASN A 51 -9.39 0.05 -8.45
C ASN A 51 -8.21 0.70 -9.18
N TYR A 52 -7.28 1.32 -8.43
CA TYR A 52 -6.07 1.89 -9.02
C TYR A 52 -5.17 0.81 -9.65
N TYR A 53 -5.05 -0.34 -8.99
CA TYR A 53 -4.21 -1.45 -9.42
C TYR A 53 -4.89 -2.36 -10.44
N THR A 54 -6.23 -2.37 -10.47
CA THR A 54 -7.03 -3.19 -11.39
C THR A 54 -7.55 -2.44 -12.62
N LYS A 55 -7.27 -1.13 -12.76
CA LYS A 55 -7.75 -0.27 -13.86
C LYS A 55 -7.41 -0.73 -15.29
N HIS A 56 -6.52 -1.70 -15.44
CA HIS A 56 -6.10 -2.22 -16.75
C HIS A 56 -6.56 -3.65 -17.01
N ILE A 57 -7.37 -4.24 -16.12
CA ILE A 57 -7.91 -5.60 -16.33
C ILE A 57 -8.64 -5.67 -17.67
N ASP A 58 -9.61 -4.80 -17.92
CA ASP A 58 -10.41 -4.83 -19.16
C ASP A 58 -9.53 -4.74 -20.42
N LYS A 59 -8.54 -3.85 -20.42
CA LYS A 59 -7.59 -3.71 -21.53
C LYS A 59 -6.76 -4.97 -21.78
N ILE A 60 -6.39 -5.69 -20.71
CA ILE A 60 -5.66 -6.95 -20.83
C ILE A 60 -6.59 -8.03 -21.40
N PHE A 61 -7.85 -8.07 -20.96
CA PHE A 61 -8.85 -9.01 -21.46
C PHE A 61 -9.17 -8.78 -22.94
N GLU A 62 -9.44 -7.54 -23.34
CA GLU A 62 -9.63 -7.15 -24.75
C GLU A 62 -8.46 -7.62 -25.62
N LYS A 63 -7.21 -7.39 -25.17
CA LYS A 63 -6.00 -7.79 -25.90
C LYS A 63 -5.86 -9.31 -26.06
N VAL A 64 -6.27 -10.10 -25.07
CA VAL A 64 -6.07 -11.56 -25.06
C VAL A 64 -7.23 -12.29 -25.72
N PHE A 65 -8.46 -11.80 -25.56
CA PHE A 65 -9.67 -12.50 -25.97
C PHE A 65 -10.38 -11.89 -27.18
N ASN A 66 -9.97 -10.70 -27.68
CA ASN A 66 -10.61 -9.99 -28.80
C ASN A 66 -12.14 -9.77 -28.59
N GLU A 67 -12.57 -9.55 -27.35
CA GLU A 67 -13.90 -9.01 -27.04
C GLU A 67 -13.83 -7.49 -26.86
#